data_AF-A0A941J892-F1
#
_entry.id   AF-A0A941J892-F1
#
_cell.length_a   1.000
_cell.length_b   1.000
_cell.length_c   1.000
_cell.angle_alpha   90.00
_cell.angle_beta   90.00
_cell.angle_gamma   90.00
#
_symmetry.space_group_name_H-M   'P 1'
#
loop_
_entity.id
_entity.type
_entity.pdbx_description
1 polymer ?
#
loop_
_entity_poly.entity_id
_entity_poly.type
_entity_poly.pdbx_seq_one_letter_code
_entity_poly.pdbx_strand_id
1 'polypeptide(L)' 'MEVLQYLANGMGLKQMAPKMSVSEFTVRDHISSAIRKLGVNHRTEAVAVAIRHKMII' A
#
# COMPACT_ATOMS: atom_id res chain seq x y z
N MET A 1 3.95 6.33 -0.35
CA MET A 1 4.74 5.07 -0.48
C MET A 1 4.59 4.18 0.73
N GLU A 2 4.43 4.75 1.94
CA GLU A 2 4.27 4.01 3.20
C GLU A 2 3.33 2.80 3.13
N VAL A 3 2.14 2.96 2.53
CA VAL A 3 1.16 1.87 2.43
C VAL A 3 1.67 0.69 1.58
N LEU A 4 2.46 0.94 0.53
CA LEU A 4 3.04 -0.11 -0.31
C LEU A 4 4.18 -0.84 0.43
N GLN A 5 4.97 -0.13 1.24
CA GLN A 5 5.99 -0.74 2.09
C GLN A 5 5.35 -1.63 3.16
N TYR A 6 4.28 -1.16 3.82
CA TYR A 6 3.55 -1.99 4.78
C TYR A 6 2.93 -3.23 4.12
N LEU A 7 2.41 -3.10 2.90
CA LEU A 7 1.89 -4.23 2.13
C LEU A 7 3.00 -5.23 1.76
N ALA A 8 4.19 -4.75 1.37
CA ALA A 8 5.36 -5.60 1.11
C ALA A 8 5.80 -6.38 2.36
N ASN A 9 5.66 -5.75 3.54
CA ASN A 9 5.91 -6.38 4.84
C ASN A 9 4.77 -7.29 5.32
N GLY A 10 3.76 -7.57 4.48
CA GLY A 10 2.65 -8.47 4.79
C GLY A 10 1.61 -7.89 5.76
N MET A 11 1.63 -6.59 6.03
CA MET A 11 0.69 -5.97 6.97
C MET A 11 -0.71 -5.86 6.37
N GLY A 12 -1.73 -6.04 7.22
CA GLY A 12 -3.13 -5.77 6.89
C GLY A 12 -3.59 -4.37 7.31
N LEU A 13 -4.80 -3.98 6.88
CA LEU A 13 -5.44 -2.68 7.20
C LEU A 13 -5.45 -2.40 8.71
N LYS A 14 -5.83 -3.40 9.52
CA LYS A 14 -5.86 -3.35 11.00
C LYS A 14 -4.51 -2.99 11.63
N GLN A 15 -3.42 -3.48 11.04
CA GLN A 15 -2.06 -3.23 11.56
C GLN A 15 -1.52 -1.88 11.08
N MET A 16 -1.91 -1.44 9.88
CA MET A 16 -1.48 -0.16 9.30
C MET A 16 -2.19 1.05 9.92
N ALA A 17 -3.50 0.94 10.20
CA ALA A 17 -4.33 2.01 10.74
C ALA A 17 -3.69 2.74 11.94
N PRO A 18 -3.27 2.05 13.02
CA PRO A 18 -2.61 2.71 14.15
C PRO A 18 -1.23 3.28 13.80
N LYS A 19 -0.47 2.63 12.90
CA LYS A 19 0.86 3.12 12.47
C LYS A 19 0.77 4.42 11.68
N MET A 20 -0.27 4.57 10.89
CA MET A 20 -0.54 5.75 10.07
C MET A 20 -1.43 6.78 10.78
N SER A 21 -1.88 6.49 12.01
CA SER A 21 -2.83 7.33 12.77
C SER A 21 -4.11 7.68 11.98
N VAL A 22 -4.64 6.72 11.23
CA VAL A 22 -5.88 6.86 10.44
C VAL A 22 -6.79 5.63 10.60
N SER A 23 -8.04 5.72 10.14
CA SER A 23 -8.96 4.57 10.16
C SER A 23 -8.58 3.48 9.14
N GLU A 24 -9.01 2.24 9.35
CA GLU A 24 -8.86 1.17 8.34
C GLU A 24 -9.48 1.52 6.98
N PHE A 25 -10.59 2.28 6.99
CA PHE A 25 -11.22 2.81 5.79
C PHE A 25 -10.27 3.76 5.04
N THR A 26 -9.62 4.67 5.75
CA THR A 26 -8.64 5.60 5.19
C THR A 26 -7.42 4.85 4.64
N VAL A 27 -6.93 3.81 5.33
CA VAL A 27 -5.85 2.96 4.80
C VAL A 27 -6.28 2.31 3.47
N ARG A 28 -7.51 1.80 3.37
CA ARG A 28 -8.05 1.24 2.13
C ARG A 28 -8.03 2.28 0.99
N ASP A 29 -8.41 3.52 1.27
CA ASP A 29 -8.36 4.60 0.28
C ASP A 29 -6.93 4.96 -0.15
N HIS A 30 -5.96 4.90 0.77
CA HIS A 30 -4.54 5.03 0.42
C HIS A 30 -4.07 3.90 -0.50
N ILE A 31 -4.47 2.65 -0.23
CA ILE A 31 -4.16 1.50 -1.10
C ILE A 31 -4.78 1.70 -2.49
N SER A 32 -6.07 2.01 -2.57
CA SER A 32 -6.78 2.25 -3.83
C SER A 32 -6.13 3.38 -4.63
N SER A 33 -5.74 4.46 -3.96
CA SER A 33 -5.04 5.58 -4.59
C SER A 33 -3.64 5.19 -5.08
N ALA A 34 -2.90 4.35 -4.34
CA ALA A 34 -1.61 3.86 -4.77
C ALA A 34 -1.71 2.94 -6.00
N ILE A 35 -2.68 2.02 -6.00
CA ILE A 35 -2.99 1.14 -7.15
C ILE A 35 -3.30 1.98 -8.38
N ARG A 36 -4.21 2.96 -8.27
CA ARG A 36 -4.58 3.86 -9.37
C ARG A 36 -3.38 4.65 -9.90
N LYS A 37 -2.53 5.19 -9.02
CA LYS A 37 -1.33 5.96 -9.40
C LYS A 37 -0.27 5.10 -10.10
N LEU A 38 -0.21 3.81 -9.79
CA LEU A 38 0.71 2.88 -10.45
C LEU A 38 0.13 2.26 -11.73
N GLY A 39 -1.16 2.50 -12.04
CA GLY A 39 -1.80 1.97 -13.24
C GLY A 39 -1.98 0.45 -13.23
N VAL A 40 -2.08 -0.15 -12.04
CA VAL A 40 -2.19 -1.60 -11.84
C VAL A 40 -3.58 -2.00 -11.34
N ASN A 41 -3.89 -3.29 -11.36
CA ASN A 41 -5.24 -3.79 -11.09
C ASN A 41 -5.47 -4.22 -9.64
N HIS A 42 -4.42 -4.62 -8.93
CA HIS A 42 -4.57 -5.07 -7.54
C HIS A 42 -3.32 -4.83 -6.68
N ARG A 43 -3.50 -4.93 -5.36
CA ARG A 43 -2.45 -4.60 -4.36
C ARG A 43 -1.16 -5.39 -4.54
N THR A 44 -1.23 -6.68 -4.90
CA THR A 44 -0.04 -7.52 -5.11
C THR A 44 0.78 -7.01 -6.29
N GLU A 45 0.11 -6.61 -7.37
CA GLU A 45 0.75 -6.03 -8.56
C GLU A 45 1.37 -4.67 -8.21
N ALA A 46 0.67 -3.85 -7.41
CA ALA A 46 1.19 -2.57 -6.92
C ALA A 46 2.48 -2.73 -6.10
N VAL A 47 2.57 -3.73 -5.23
CA VAL A 47 3.80 -4.05 -4.48
C VAL A 47 4.92 -4.46 -5.44
N ALA A 48 4.65 -5.37 -6.39
CA ALA A 48 5.65 -5.83 -7.35
C ALA A 48 6.18 -4.70 -8.25
N VAL A 49 5.30 -3.79 -8.71
CA VAL A 49 5.69 -2.60 -9.48
C VAL A 49 6.52 -1.64 -8.62
N ALA A 50 6.11 -1.38 -7.38
CA ALA A 50 6.83 -0.49 -6.48
C ALA A 50 8.26 -0.99 -6.18
N ILE A 51 8.46 -2.31 -6.01
CA ILE A 51 9.79 -2.93 -5.86
C ILE A 51 10.60 -2.77 -7.16
N ARG A 52 10.03 -3.11 -8.32
CA ARG A 52 10.72 -3.00 -9.63
C ARG A 52 11.17 -1.56 -9.94
N HIS A 53 10.39 -0.57 -9.51
CA HIS A 53 10.73 0.85 -9.65
C HIS A 53 11.56 1.42 -8.49
N LYS A 54 12.02 0.59 -7.55
CA LYS A 54 12.82 0.99 -6.37
C LYS A 54 12.14 2.07 -5.51
N MET A 55 10.81 2.06 -5.45
CA MET A 55 10.01 2.96 -4.61
C MET A 55 9.95 2.48 -3.15
N ILE A 56 10.10 1.18 -2.96
CA ILE A 56 10.09 0.47 -1.67
C ILE A 56 11.13 -0.65 -1.73
N ILE A 57 11.45 -1.22 -0.57
CA ILE A 57 12.52 -2.21 -0.35
C ILE A 57 12.00 -3.49 0.27
#